data_AF-A0AAV0LJC1-F1
#
_entry.id   AF-A0AAV0LJC1-F1
#
_cell.length_a   1.000
_cell.length_b   1.000
_cell.length_c   1.000
_cell.angle_alpha   90.00
_cell.angle_beta   90.00
_cell.angle_gamma   90.00
#
_symmetry.space_group_name_H-M   'P 1'
#
loop_
_entity.id
_entity.type
_entity.pdbx_description
1 polymer ?
#
loop_
_entity_poly.entity_id
_entity_poly.type
_entity_poly.pdbx_seq_one_letter_code
_entity_poly.pdbx_strand_id
1 'polypeptide(L)'
;ENLEDAGNELILTDEEVVRFQIGEVFAHVPRDEVETRIEEMKELTTKNLERLEQEKVSILSQMAELKKVLYAKFGDSINLEED
;
A
#
# COMPACT_ATOMS: atom_id res chain seq x y z
N GLU A 1 -1.72 8.50 -7.22
CA GLU A 1 -2.44 8.59 -8.51
C GLU A 1 -3.95 8.57 -8.29
N ASN A 2 -4.71 7.47 -8.36
CA ASN A 2 -6.19 7.55 -8.34
C ASN A 2 -6.85 8.37 -7.20
N LEU A 3 -6.43 8.21 -5.94
CA LEU A 3 -6.99 8.98 -4.81
C LEU A 3 -6.50 10.44 -4.77
N GLU A 4 -5.34 10.70 -5.36
CA GLU A 4 -4.78 12.04 -5.48
C GLU A 4 -5.51 12.83 -6.56
N ASP A 5 -5.72 12.21 -7.71
CA ASP A 5 -6.51 12.75 -8.82
C ASP A 5 -7.95 13.03 -8.38
N ALA A 6 -8.60 12.08 -7.67
CA ALA A 6 -9.93 12.28 -7.12
C ALA A 6 -10.00 13.45 -6.13
N GLY A 7 -8.96 13.65 -5.30
CA GLY A 7 -8.87 14.80 -4.41
C GLY A 7 -8.70 16.12 -5.17
N ASN A 8 -7.89 16.14 -6.23
CA ASN A 8 -7.72 17.31 -7.08
C ASN A 8 -9.02 17.71 -7.79
N GLU A 9 -9.77 16.75 -8.33
CA GLU A 9 -11.08 16.99 -8.92
C GLU A 9 -12.10 17.53 -7.90
N LEU A 10 -12.05 17.03 -6.66
CA LEU A 10 -12.92 17.50 -5.58
C LEU A 10 -12.68 18.96 -5.21
N ILE A 11 -11.46 19.46 -5.34
CA ILE A 11 -11.12 20.88 -5.12
C ILE A 11 -11.70 21.79 -6.20
N LEU A 12 -11.86 21.28 -7.43
CA LEU A 12 -12.35 22.04 -8.57
C LEU A 12 -13.88 22.16 -8.61
N THR A 13 -14.62 21.38 -7.81
CA THR A 13 -16.07 21.41 -7.79
C THR A 13 -16.65 22.43 -6.81
N ASP A 14 -17.64 23.19 -7.28
CA ASP A 14 -18.44 24.11 -6.46
C ASP A 14 -19.65 23.40 -5.80
N GLU A 15 -19.85 22.09 -6.05
CA GLU A 15 -20.95 21.32 -5.47
C GLU A 15 -20.71 21.00 -3.99
N GLU A 16 -21.70 21.31 -3.13
CA GLU A 16 -21.65 20.97 -1.69
C GLU A 16 -21.83 19.47 -1.42
N VAL A 17 -22.46 18.75 -2.36
CA VAL A 17 -22.75 17.32 -2.28
C VAL A 17 -22.29 16.68 -3.58
N VAL A 18 -21.43 15.67 -3.48
CA VAL A 18 -20.85 14.98 -4.64
C VAL A 18 -21.27 13.52 -4.67
N ARG A 19 -21.17 12.90 -5.85
CA ARG A 19 -21.42 11.47 -6.03
C ARG A 19 -20.16 10.68 -5.71
N PHE A 20 -20.12 10.07 -4.53
CA PHE A 20 -19.02 9.23 -4.09
C PHE A 20 -19.28 7.75 -4.43
N GLN A 21 -18.31 7.08 -5.05
CA GLN A 21 -18.43 5.67 -5.44
C GLN A 21 -18.14 4.74 -4.26
N ILE A 22 -19.04 3.79 -4.01
CA ILE A 22 -18.89 2.73 -3.02
C ILE A 22 -19.18 1.40 -3.71
N GLY A 23 -18.13 0.64 -4.03
CA GLY A 23 -18.27 -0.57 -4.84
C GLY A 23 -18.83 -0.26 -6.23
N GLU A 24 -20.04 -0.77 -6.51
CA GLU A 24 -20.73 -0.61 -7.80
C GLU A 24 -21.79 0.51 -7.81
N VAL A 25 -21.97 1.23 -6.69
CA VAL A 25 -23.00 2.27 -6.56
C VAL A 25 -22.39 3.64 -6.26
N PHE A 26 -23.15 4.70 -6.52
CA PHE A 26 -22.82 6.08 -6.13
C PHE A 26 -23.80 6.58 -5.08
N ALA A 27 -23.26 7.16 -4.00
CA ALA A 27 -24.02 7.83 -2.97
C ALA A 27 -23.80 9.35 -3.05
N HIS A 28 -24.83 10.13 -2.75
CA HIS A 28 -24.69 11.57 -2.55
C HIS A 28 -24.11 11.81 -1.15
N VAL A 29 -22.92 12.38 -1.09
CA VAL A 29 -22.17 12.58 0.16
C VAL A 29 -21.70 14.03 0.22
N PRO A 30 -21.79 14.71 1.38
CA PRO A 30 -21.22 16.04 1.57
C PRO A 30 -19.74 16.09 1.18
N ARG A 31 -19.32 17.19 0.55
CA ARG A 31 -17.96 17.33 0.01
C ARG A 31 -16.90 17.21 1.09
N ASP A 32 -17.11 17.83 2.25
CA ASP A 32 -16.22 17.79 3.42
C ASP A 32 -16.03 16.36 3.97
N GLU A 33 -17.09 15.56 3.96
CA GLU A 33 -17.03 14.15 4.32
C GLU A 33 -16.19 13.35 3.30
N VAL A 34 -16.36 13.62 2.00
CA VAL A 34 -15.56 12.96 0.96
C VAL A 34 -14.08 13.36 1.04
N GLU A 35 -13.77 14.63 1.29
CA GLU A 35 -12.40 15.11 1.53
C GLU A 35 -11.74 14.34 2.67
N THR A 36 -12.43 14.23 3.81
CA THR A 36 -11.96 13.49 4.98
C THR A 36 -11.71 12.01 4.64
N ARG A 37 -12.66 11.35 3.98
CA ARG A 37 -12.52 9.93 3.59
C ARG A 37 -11.35 9.70 2.64
N ILE A 38 -11.14 10.59 1.67
CA ILE A 38 -10.00 10.48 0.74
C ILE A 38 -8.68 10.54 1.50
N GLU A 39 -8.55 11.44 2.47
CA GLU A 39 -7.33 11.57 3.27
C GLU A 39 -7.10 10.34 4.15
N GLU A 40 -8.14 9.84 4.83
CA GLU A 40 -8.06 8.60 5.62
C GLU A 40 -7.65 7.40 4.76
N MET A 41 -8.18 7.29 3.53
CA MET A 41 -7.82 6.22 2.59
C MET A 41 -6.36 6.34 2.14
N LYS A 42 -5.86 7.55 1.89
CA LYS A 42 -4.44 7.80 1.56
C LYS A 42 -3.55 7.38 2.73
N GLU A 43 -3.85 7.85 3.94
CA GLU A 43 -3.08 7.49 5.13
C GLU A 43 -3.03 5.98 5.37
N LEU A 44 -4.18 5.31 5.28
CA LEU A 44 -4.27 3.86 5.46
C LEU A 44 -3.43 3.12 4.42
N THR A 45 -3.49 3.58 3.16
CA THR A 45 -2.71 2.99 2.08
C THR A 45 -1.21 3.15 2.33
N THR A 46 -0.76 4.34 2.73
CA THR A 46 0.64 4.61 3.06
C THR A 46 1.13 3.77 4.23
N LYS A 47 0.36 3.70 5.33
CA LYS A 47 0.70 2.86 6.50
C LYS A 47 0.80 1.38 6.13
N ASN A 48 -0.09 0.90 5.26
CA ASN A 48 -0.04 -0.48 4.77
C ASN A 48 1.19 -0.73 3.90
N LEU A 49 1.58 0.22 3.05
CA LEU A 49 2.78 0.12 2.23
C LEU A 49 4.04 0.04 3.11
N GLU A 50 4.18 0.94 4.08
CA GLU A 50 5.30 0.95 5.02
C GLU A 50 5.42 -0.37 5.79
N ARG A 51 4.29 -0.92 6.26
CA ARG A 51 4.26 -2.22 6.92
C ARG A 51 4.75 -3.34 6.00
N LEU A 52 4.28 -3.38 4.75
CA LEU A 52 4.68 -4.39 3.77
C LEU A 52 6.16 -4.30 3.41
N GLU A 53 6.71 -3.08 3.31
CA GLU A 53 8.14 -2.86 3.08
C GLU A 53 8.99 -3.37 4.25
N GLN A 54 8.57 -3.10 5.50
CA GLN A 54 9.23 -3.62 6.69
C GLN A 54 9.19 -5.16 6.74
N GLU A 55 8.04 -5.77 6.44
CA GLU A 55 7.89 -7.22 6.35
C GLU A 55 8.81 -7.81 5.28
N LYS A 56 8.87 -7.19 4.10
CA LYS A 56 9.79 -7.60 3.03
C LYS A 56 11.24 -7.58 3.49
N VAL A 57 11.68 -6.49 4.14
CA VAL A 57 13.04 -6.36 4.66
C VAL A 57 13.33 -7.45 5.70
N SER A 58 12.38 -7.71 6.60
CA SER A 58 12.52 -8.77 7.61
C SER A 58 12.68 -10.15 6.98
N ILE A 59 11.83 -10.49 6.02
CA ILE A 59 11.87 -11.77 5.31
C ILE A 59 13.18 -11.95 4.55
N LEU A 60 13.65 -10.92 3.82
CA LEU A 60 14.92 -10.98 3.11
C LEU A 60 16.11 -11.14 4.06
N SER A 61 16.08 -10.48 5.23
CA SER A 61 17.10 -10.65 6.26
C SER A 61 17.12 -12.07 6.83
N GLN A 62 15.95 -12.63 7.15
CA GLN A 62 15.81 -14.01 7.62
C GLN A 62 16.29 -15.01 6.57
N MET A 63 15.95 -14.79 5.30
CA MET A 63 16.41 -15.61 4.18
C MET A 63 17.94 -15.57 4.05
N ALA A 64 18.55 -14.39 4.12
CA ALA A 64 20.00 -14.25 4.04
C ALA A 64 20.71 -14.99 5.19
N GLU A 65 20.17 -14.92 6.41
CA GLU A 65 20.73 -15.66 7.55
C GLU A 65 20.57 -17.17 7.38
N LEU A 66 19.40 -17.62 6.92
CA LEU A 66 19.16 -19.04 6.65
C LEU A 66 20.10 -19.58 5.56
N LYS A 67 20.35 -18.82 4.49
CA LYS A 67 21.32 -19.18 3.44
C LYS A 67 22.71 -19.41 4.04
N LYS A 68 23.20 -18.53 4.91
CA LYS A 68 24.50 -18.71 5.60
C LYS A 68 24.55 -19.99 6.41
N VAL A 69 23.50 -20.28 7.19
CA VAL A 69 23.42 -21.51 8.00
C VAL A 69 23.48 -22.76 7.12
N LEU A 70 22.77 -22.74 5.98
CA LEU A 70 22.75 -23.87 5.05
C LEU A 70 24.12 -24.06 4.37
N TYR A 71 24.76 -22.99 3.90
CA TYR A 71 26.10 -23.08 3.30
C TYR A 71 27.15 -23.51 4.31
N ALA A 72 27.08 -23.07 5.57
CA ALA A 72 27.97 -23.54 6.62
C ALA A 72 27.85 -25.05 6.88
N LYS A 73 26.67 -25.64 6.65
CA LYS A 73 26.40 -27.06 6.87
C LYS A 73 26.68 -27.94 5.65
N PHE A 74 26.33 -27.46 4.46
CA PHE A 74 26.32 -28.27 3.23
C PHE A 74 27.42 -27.87 2.23
N GLY A 75 28.07 -26.72 2.43
CA GLY A 75 29.14 -26.23 1.55
C GLY A 75 28.73 -26.18 0.08
N ASP A 76 29.60 -26.66 -0.78
CA ASP A 76 29.40 -26.68 -2.25
C ASP A 76 28.40 -27.75 -2.73
N SER A 77 27.77 -28.50 -1.81
CA SER A 77 26.77 -29.52 -2.15
C SER A 77 25.41 -28.92 -2.55
N ILE A 78 25.22 -27.61 -2.37
CA ILE A 78 23.99 -26.86 -2.66
C ILE A 78 24.31 -25.54 -3.39
N ASN A 79 23.33 -25.01 -4.13
CA ASN A 79 23.38 -23.66 -4.69
C ASN A 79 22.03 -22.95 -4.46
N LEU A 80 22.05 -21.84 -3.74
CA LEU A 80 20.87 -21.08 -3.28
C LEU A 80 20.91 -19.60 -3.72
N GLU A 81 21.81 -19.23 -4.63
CA GLU A 81 21.84 -17.88 -5.21
C GLU A 81 20.64 -17.65 -6.14
N GLU A 82 20.19 -16.41 -6.26
CA GLU A 82 19.16 -16.02 -7.23
C GLU A 82 19.79 -15.88 -8.63
N ASP A 83 19.03 -16.19 -9.69
CA ASP A 83 19.38 -15.80 -11.07
C ASP A 83 19.29 -14.29 -11.27
#